data_AF-A0A9W7EPS4-F1
#
_entry.id   AF-A0A9W7EPS4-F1
#
_cell.length_a   1.000
_cell.length_b   1.000
_cell.length_c   1.000
_cell.angle_alpha   90.00
_cell.angle_beta   90.00
_cell.angle_gamma   90.00
#
_symmetry.space_group_name_H-M   'P 1'
#
loop_
_entity.id
_entity.type
_entity.pdbx_description
1 polymer ?
#
loop_
_entity_poly.entity_id
_entity_poly.type
_entity_poly.pdbx_seq_one_letter_code
_entity_poly.pdbx_strand_id
1 'polypeptide(L)' 'YYDVLCVKPNASAGEIKKAYYKLARLKHPDKNPGDEECKKEFQEIGTAYQVLSSEDKRREYDKNG' A
#
# COMPACT_ATOMS: atom_id res chain seq x y z
N TYR A 1 6.98 -0.51 3.87
CA TYR A 1 5.74 -0.74 3.09
C TYR A 1 4.57 -1.22 3.93
N TYR A 2 4.79 -2.05 4.94
CA TYR A 2 3.72 -2.45 5.87
C TYR A 2 3.06 -1.25 6.57
N ASP A 3 3.86 -0.27 7.02
CA ASP A 3 3.37 0.96 7.64
C ASP A 3 2.57 1.83 6.68
N VAL A 4 2.98 1.90 5.40
CA VAL A 4 2.28 2.64 4.33
C VAL A 4 0.87 2.10 4.13
N LEU A 5 0.71 0.76 4.18
CA LEU A 5 -0.61 0.13 4.12
C LEU A 5 -1.30 0.06 5.50
N CYS A 6 -0.66 0.56 6.56
CA CYS A 6 -1.11 0.44 7.96
C CYS A 6 -1.49 -1.00 8.34
N VAL A 7 -0.70 -1.98 7.87
CA VAL A 7 -0.88 -3.40 8.20
C VAL A 7 0.34 -3.93 8.92
N LYS A 8 0.16 -5.03 9.65
CA LYS A 8 1.26 -5.70 10.34
C LYS A 8 2.15 -6.48 9.34
N PRO A 9 3.43 -6.71 9.64
CA PRO A 9 4.32 -7.53 8.82
C PRO A 9 3.81 -8.97 8.63
N ASN A 10 3.00 -9.49 9.56
CA ASN A 10 2.37 -10.80 9.47
C ASN A 10 1.00 -10.79 8.76
N ALA A 11 0.59 -9.66 8.19
CA ALA A 11 -0.69 -9.55 7.51
C ALA A 11 -0.79 -10.52 6.33
N SER A 12 -1.95 -11.15 6.20
CA SER A 12 -2.29 -12.00 5.06
C SER A 12 -2.44 -11.18 3.78
N ALA A 13 -2.31 -11.83 2.62
CA ALA A 13 -2.56 -11.19 1.33
C ALA A 13 -3.97 -10.57 1.25
N GLY A 14 -4.96 -11.19 1.91
CA GLY A 14 -6.32 -10.66 2.01
C GLY A 14 -6.41 -9.36 2.81
N GLU A 15 -5.68 -9.23 3.92
CA GLU A 15 -5.60 -8.01 4.72
C GLU A 15 -4.88 -6.89 3.97
N ILE A 16 -3.75 -7.21 3.33
CA ILE A 16 -2.98 -6.28 2.48
C ILE A 16 -3.87 -5.71 1.37
N LYS A 17 -4.62 -6.58 0.67
CA LYS A 17 -5.56 -6.18 -0.37
C LYS A 17 -6.67 -5.28 0.19
N LYS A 18 -7.29 -5.65 1.31
CA LYS A 18 -8.34 -4.84 1.95
C LYS A 18 -7.82 -3.46 2.36
N ALA A 19 -6.63 -3.39 2.96
CA ALA A 19 -6.01 -2.15 3.38
C ALA A 19 -5.69 -1.24 2.20
N TYR A 20 -5.11 -1.79 1.13
CA TYR A 20 -4.88 -1.08 -0.13
C TYR A 20 -6.17 -0.46 -0.67
N TYR A 21 -7.26 -1.24 -0.81
CA TYR A 21 -8.53 -0.69 -1.31
C TYR A 21 -9.10 0.41 -0.42
N LYS A 22 -8.96 0.28 0.91
CA LYS A 22 -9.44 1.31 1.85
C LYS A 22 -8.66 2.61 1.69
N LEU A 23 -7.33 2.52 1.68
CA LEU A 23 -6.44 3.68 1.57
C LEU A 23 -6.49 4.32 0.18
N ALA A 24 -6.50 3.52 -0.89
CA ALA A 24 -6.64 3.99 -2.26
C ALA A 24 -7.94 4.78 -2.47
N ARG A 25 -9.05 4.36 -1.83
CA ARG A 25 -10.32 5.10 -1.89
C ARG A 25 -10.33 6.35 -1.02
N LEU A 26 -9.51 6.40 0.03
CA LEU A 26 -9.39 7.56 0.92
C LEU A 26 -8.53 8.65 0.26
N LYS A 27 -7.40 8.24 -0.33
CA LYS A 27 -6.38 9.10 -0.94
C LYS A 27 -6.53 9.26 -2.46
N HIS A 28 -7.65 8.79 -3.02
CA HIS A 28 -7.90 8.85 -4.47
C HIS A 28 -7.85 10.31 -4.96
N PRO A 29 -7.19 10.60 -6.10
CA PRO A 29 -7.12 11.96 -6.64
C PRO A 29 -8.51 12.53 -6.98
N ASP A 30 -9.46 11.71 -7.46
CA ASP A 30 -10.84 12.18 -7.70
C ASP A 30 -11.54 12.71 -6.45
N LYS A 31 -11.21 12.18 -5.26
CA LYS A 31 -11.81 12.62 -4.01
C LYS A 31 -11.02 13.73 -3.32
N ASN A 32 -9.75 13.88 -3.68
CA ASN A 32 -8.84 14.89 -3.14
C ASN A 32 -8.21 15.67 -4.29
N PRO A 33 -9.02 16.39 -5.10
CA PRO A 33 -8.50 17.13 -6.24
C PRO A 33 -7.59 18.27 -5.77
N GLY A 34 -6.38 18.35 -6.34
CA GLY A 34 -5.40 19.39 -6.02
C GLY A 34 -4.57 19.13 -4.75
N ASP A 35 -4.78 17.99 -4.08
CA ASP A 35 -3.98 17.58 -2.93
C ASP A 35 -2.77 16.75 -3.39
N GLU A 36 -1.62 17.42 -3.52
CA GLU A 36 -0.35 16.77 -3.89
C GLU A 36 0.16 15.82 -2.81
N GLU A 37 -0.25 15.97 -1.54
CA GLU A 37 0.11 15.05 -0.47
C GLU A 37 -0.66 13.74 -0.62
N CYS A 38 -1.98 13.81 -0.84
CA CYS A 38 -2.80 12.64 -1.16
C CYS A 38 -2.31 11.90 -2.40
N LYS A 39 -1.85 12.63 -3.43
CA LYS A 39 -1.28 12.04 -4.64
C LYS A 39 0.03 11.29 -4.38
N LYS A 40 0.93 11.84 -3.56
CA LYS A 40 2.16 11.16 -3.13
C LYS A 40 1.84 9.91 -2.33
N GLU A 41 0.98 10.03 -1.31
CA GLU A 41 0.55 8.88 -0.52
C GLU A 41 -0.11 7.81 -1.39
N PHE A 42 -0.95 8.19 -2.35
CA PHE A 42 -1.59 7.23 -3.27
C PHE A 42 -0.56 6.46 -4.11
N GLN A 43 0.48 7.15 -4.59
CA GLN A 43 1.58 6.49 -5.29
C GLN A 43 2.32 5.52 -4.36
N GLU A 44 2.64 5.92 -3.13
CA GLU A 44 3.30 5.06 -2.14
C GLU A 44 2.47 3.84 -1.77
N ILE A 45 1.15 4.02 -1.57
CA ILE A 45 0.18 2.94 -1.34
C ILE A 45 0.18 1.94 -2.50
N GLY A 46 0.24 2.43 -3.75
CA GLY A 46 0.34 1.62 -4.95
C GLY A 46 1.63 0.79 -5.00
N THR A 47 2.78 1.43 -4.76
CA THR A 47 4.09 0.75 -4.71
C THR A 47 4.14 -0.28 -3.60
N ALA A 48 3.67 0.08 -2.40
CA ALA A 48 3.61 -0.84 -1.26
C ALA A 48 2.78 -2.07 -1.57
N TYR A 49 1.60 -1.90 -2.17
CA TYR A 49 0.75 -3.02 -2.57
C TYR A 49 1.43 -3.88 -3.64
N GLN A 50 2.05 -3.28 -4.67
CA GLN A 50 2.71 -4.02 -5.75
C GLN A 50 3.83 -4.95 -5.24
N VAL A 51 4.55 -4.52 -4.20
CA VAL A 51 5.60 -5.32 -3.55
C VAL A 51 4.98 -6.35 -2.62
N LEU A 52 4.06 -5.95 -1.74
CA LEU A 52 3.52 -6.82 -0.69
C LEU A 52 2.45 -7.82 -1.19
N SER A 53 1.83 -7.58 -2.34
CA SER A 53 0.80 -8.46 -2.90
C SER A 53 1.37 -9.69 -3.60
N SER A 54 2.66 -9.67 -3.99
CA SER A 54 3.35 -10.79 -4.62
C SER A 54 4.20 -11.49 -3.58
N GLU A 55 4.05 -12.80 -3.43
CA GLU A 55 4.79 -13.57 -2.43
C GLU A 55 6.31 -13.51 -2.67
N ASP A 56 6.77 -13.61 -3.93
CA ASP A 56 8.19 -13.46 -4.28
C ASP A 56 8.72 -12.07 -3.94
N LYS A 57 8.04 -11.00 -4.37
CA LYS A 57 8.47 -9.62 -4.11
C LYS A 57 8.41 -9.28 -2.62
N ARG A 58 7.40 -9.77 -1.91
CA ARG A 58 7.28 -9.62 -0.46
C ARG A 58 8.43 -10.34 0.23
N ARG A 59 8.75 -11.57 -0.17
CA ARG A 59 9.88 -12.32 0.40
C ARG A 59 11.20 -11.62 0.15
N GLU A 60 11.40 -11.07 -1.04
CA GLU A 60 12.60 -10.27 -1.36
C GLU A 60 12.66 -8.98 -0.53
N TYR A 61 11.52 -8.29 -0.36
CA TYR A 61 11.40 -7.13 0.50
C TYR A 61 11.70 -7.47 1.97
N ASP A 62 11.16 -8.58 2.48
CA ASP A 62 11.38 -9.05 3.84
C ASP A 62 12.83 -9.53 4.07
N LYS A 63 13.51 -9.99 3.02
CA LYS A 63 14.91 -10.44 3.08
C LYS A 63 15.91 -9.28 3.01
N ASN A 64 15.54 -8.22 2.30
CA ASN A 64 16.36 -7.00 2.13
C ASN A 64 16.00 -5.89 3.13
N GLY A 65 15.01 -6.13 4.00
CA GLY A 65 14.42 -5.17 4.94
C GLY A 65 14.99 -5.25 6.35
#